data_AF-A0A6M7VAZ2-F1
#
_entry.id   AF-A0A6M7VAZ2-F1
#
_cell.length_a   1.000
_cell.length_b   1.000
_cell.length_c   1.000
_cell.angle_alpha   90.00
_cell.angle_beta   90.00
_cell.angle_gamma   90.00
#
_symmetry.space_group_name_H-M   'P 1'
#
loop_
_entity.id
_entity.type
_entity.pdbx_description
1 polymer ?
#
loop_
_entity_poly.entity_id
_entity_poly.type
_entity_poly.pdbx_seq_one_letter_code
_entity_poly.pdbx_strand_id
1 'polypeptide(L)'
;MAKKKSRTRPSSDLLKLLATRPRAVALAALHVSESVLLELEASELLSAGQIRGLLKDASTTLRNAAGQVDNRSCFIASEIVESMRENFTRNKT
;
A
#
# COMPACT_ATOMS: atom_id res chain seq x y z
N MET A 1 -17.97 22.41 -21.53
CA MET A 1 -16.93 21.66 -22.26
C MET A 1 -15.93 21.09 -21.26
N ALA A 2 -15.95 19.77 -21.00
CA ALA A 2 -15.05 19.13 -20.05
C ALA A 2 -13.66 18.93 -20.67
N LYS A 3 -12.63 19.58 -20.13
CA LYS A 3 -11.23 19.36 -20.55
C LYS A 3 -10.86 17.89 -20.26
N LYS A 4 -10.68 17.08 -21.30
CA LYS A 4 -10.09 15.73 -21.19
C LYS A 4 -8.71 15.89 -20.52
N LYS A 5 -8.58 15.46 -19.26
CA LYS A 5 -7.28 15.33 -18.57
C LYS A 5 -6.43 14.37 -19.41
N SER A 6 -5.48 14.89 -20.18
CA SER A 6 -4.47 14.06 -20.83
C SER A 6 -3.64 13.43 -19.71
N ARG A 7 -3.87 12.14 -19.43
CA ARG A 7 -2.94 11.39 -18.60
C ARG A 7 -1.64 11.30 -19.37
N THR A 8 -0.66 12.10 -18.99
CA THR A 8 0.70 12.03 -19.51
C THR A 8 1.18 10.60 -19.31
N ARG A 9 1.46 9.89 -20.41
CA ARG A 9 1.99 8.54 -20.30
C ARG A 9 3.31 8.62 -19.53
N PRO A 10 3.55 7.77 -18.53
CA PRO A 10 4.83 7.74 -17.84
C PRO A 10 5.94 7.52 -18.88
N SER A 11 7.06 8.23 -18.72
CA SER A 11 8.17 8.12 -19.67
C SER A 11 8.66 6.66 -19.72
N SER A 12 9.14 6.23 -20.90
CA SER A 12 9.72 4.90 -21.08
C SER A 12 10.83 4.62 -20.07
N ASP A 13 11.58 5.65 -19.70
CA ASP A 13 12.67 5.55 -18.74
C ASP A 13 12.16 5.39 -17.31
N LEU A 14 11.06 6.06 -16.94
CA LEU A 14 10.40 5.81 -15.66
C LEU A 14 9.90 4.37 -15.59
N LEU A 15 9.27 3.85 -16.65
CA LEU A 15 8.80 2.46 -16.67
C LEU A 15 9.95 1.45 -16.51
N LYS A 16 11.09 1.68 -17.18
CA LYS A 16 12.30 0.88 -17.00
C LYS A 16 12.86 1.00 -15.57
N LEU A 17 12.84 2.18 -14.99
CA LEU A 17 13.36 2.43 -13.64
C LEU A 17 12.46 1.80 -12.57
N LEU A 18 11.14 1.85 -12.74
CA LEU A 18 10.17 1.15 -11.89
C LEU A 18 10.33 -0.38 -11.99
N ALA A 19 10.58 -0.92 -13.18
CA ALA A 19 10.82 -2.35 -13.38
C ALA A 19 12.15 -2.83 -12.80
N THR A 20 13.18 -1.96 -12.79
CA THR A 20 14.54 -2.31 -12.33
C THR A 20 14.79 -1.99 -10.86
N ARG A 21 13.93 -1.20 -10.21
CA ARG A 21 14.04 -0.85 -8.78
C ARG A 21 12.75 -1.14 -8.00
N PRO A 22 12.29 -2.40 -7.95
CA PRO A 22 11.04 -2.77 -7.27
C PRO A 22 11.02 -2.37 -5.79
N ARG A 23 12.18 -2.36 -5.11
CA ARG A 23 12.31 -1.91 -3.72
C ARG A 23 11.99 -0.42 -3.54
N ALA A 24 12.45 0.44 -4.45
CA ALA A 24 12.19 1.88 -4.35
C ALA A 24 10.70 2.18 -4.58
N VAL A 25 10.06 1.45 -5.49
CA VAL A 25 8.61 1.56 -5.75
C VAL A 25 7.80 1.10 -4.54
N ALA A 26 8.19 -0.04 -3.94
CA ALA A 26 7.55 -0.55 -2.73
C ALA A 26 7.68 0.44 -1.57
N LEU A 27 8.86 1.02 -1.34
CA LEU A 27 9.08 2.04 -0.30
C LEU A 27 8.23 3.30 -0.54
N ALA A 28 8.17 3.79 -1.78
CA ALA A 28 7.32 4.93 -2.11
C ALA A 28 5.83 4.63 -1.88
N ALA A 29 5.35 3.47 -2.30
CA ALA A 29 3.97 3.04 -2.09
C ALA A 29 3.64 2.88 -0.59
N LEU A 30 4.59 2.35 0.19
CA LEU A 30 4.48 2.20 1.64
C LEU A 30 4.33 3.57 2.33
N HIS A 31 5.21 4.52 2.04
CA HIS A 31 5.14 5.86 2.65
C HIS A 31 3.90 6.64 2.24
N VAL A 32 3.46 6.52 0.99
CA VAL A 32 2.20 7.14 0.55
C VAL A 32 1.03 6.53 1.31
N SER A 33 0.98 5.21 1.45
CA SER A 33 -0.09 4.52 2.16
C SER A 33 -0.13 4.89 3.64
N GLU A 34 1.03 4.92 4.31
CA GLU A 34 1.15 5.37 5.69
C GLU A 34 0.68 6.82 5.88
N SER A 35 1.14 7.73 5.01
CA SER A 35 0.76 9.14 5.07
C SER A 35 -0.75 9.34 4.89
N VAL A 36 -1.38 8.61 3.97
CA VAL A 36 -2.83 8.64 3.76
C VAL A 36 -3.57 8.11 4.99
N LEU A 37 -3.12 7.02 5.61
CA LEU A 37 -3.76 6.47 6.79
C LEU A 37 -3.67 7.43 7.99
N LEU A 38 -2.54 8.11 8.16
CA LEU A 38 -2.37 9.14 9.20
C LEU A 38 -3.29 10.34 8.95
N GLU A 39 -3.43 10.79 7.70
CA GLU A 39 -4.33 11.89 7.35
C GLU A 39 -5.81 11.52 7.56
N LEU A 40 -6.22 10.30 7.22
CA LEU A 40 -7.57 9.80 7.45
C LEU A 40 -7.92 9.74 8.94
N GLU A 41 -6.93 9.42 9.79
CA GLU A 41 -7.09 9.50 11.23
C GLU A 41 -7.15 10.93 11.74
N ALA A 42 -6.23 11.79 11.30
CA ALA A 42 -6.20 13.20 11.70
C ALA A 42 -7.48 13.95 11.30
N SER A 43 -8.11 13.53 10.20
CA SER A 43 -9.41 14.02 9.73
C SER A 43 -10.61 13.37 10.43
N GLU A 44 -10.39 12.50 11.43
CA GLU A 44 -11.40 11.74 12.17
C GLU A 44 -12.31 10.87 11.28
N LEU A 45 -11.90 10.58 10.05
CA LEU A 45 -12.66 9.74 9.11
C LEU A 45 -12.55 8.25 9.47
N LEU A 46 -11.39 7.84 10.00
CA LEU A 46 -11.15 6.50 10.48
C LEU A 46 -10.44 6.54 11.84
N SER A 47 -10.97 5.82 12.81
CA SER A 47 -10.26 5.58 14.06
C SER A 47 -9.03 4.68 13.85
N ALA A 48 -8.07 4.78 14.79
CA ALA A 48 -6.92 3.87 14.85
C ALA A 48 -7.32 2.38 14.75
N GLY A 49 -8.43 2.00 15.37
CA GLY A 49 -8.96 0.62 15.34
C GLY A 49 -9.43 0.21 13.94
N GLN A 50 -10.14 1.10 13.24
CA GLN A 50 -10.60 0.85 11.87
C GLN A 50 -9.44 0.75 10.89
N ILE A 51 -8.40 1.60 11.03
CA ILE A 51 -7.18 1.52 10.21
C ILE A 51 -6.47 0.17 10.40
N ARG A 52 -6.34 -0.29 11.66
CA ARG A 52 -5.76 -1.62 11.94
C ARG A 52 -6.60 -2.75 11.35
N GLY A 53 -7.93 -2.65 11.42
CA GLY A 53 -8.86 -3.58 10.79
C GLY A 53 -8.64 -3.65 9.28
N LEU A 54 -8.58 -2.50 8.62
CA LEU A 54 -8.37 -2.40 7.18
C LEU A 54 -7.04 -3.01 6.73
N LEU A 55 -5.95 -2.76 7.48
CA LEU A 55 -4.64 -3.35 7.20
C LEU A 55 -4.67 -4.89 7.40
N LYS A 56 -5.36 -5.39 8.42
CA LYS A 56 -5.54 -6.82 8.66
C LYS A 56 -6.35 -7.49 7.54
N ASP A 57 -7.42 -6.86 7.09
CA ASP A 57 -8.25 -7.38 6.01
C ASP A 57 -7.45 -7.45 4.71
N ALA A 58 -6.70 -6.39 4.39
CA ALA A 58 -5.81 -6.35 3.24
C ALA A 58 -4.72 -7.45 3.28
N SER A 59 -4.04 -7.64 4.43
CA SER A 59 -3.03 -8.70 4.56
C SER A 59 -3.65 -10.09 4.42
N THR A 60 -4.85 -10.30 4.96
CA THR A 60 -5.61 -11.55 4.85
C THR A 60 -6.01 -11.84 3.41
N THR A 61 -6.56 -10.86 2.69
CA THR A 61 -6.91 -10.99 1.27
C THR A 61 -5.69 -11.36 0.43
N LEU A 62 -4.55 -10.70 0.65
CA LEU A 62 -3.30 -11.00 -0.06
C LEU A 62 -2.78 -12.41 0.24
N ARG A 63 -2.86 -12.85 1.50
CA ARG A 63 -2.46 -14.21 1.92
C ARG A 63 -3.35 -15.28 1.29
N ASN A 64 -4.67 -15.06 1.25
CA ASN A 64 -5.60 -15.97 0.59
C ASN A 64 -5.33 -16.06 -0.91
N ALA A 65 -5.06 -14.93 -1.57
CA ALA A 65 -4.70 -14.90 -2.98
C ALA A 65 -3.37 -15.63 -3.26
N ALA A 66 -2.40 -15.56 -2.35
CA ALA A 66 -1.15 -16.29 -2.45
C ALA A 66 -1.35 -17.80 -2.45
N GLY A 67 -2.23 -18.31 -1.58
CA GLY A 67 -2.53 -19.75 -1.47
C GLY A 67 -3.33 -20.33 -2.63
N GLN A 68 -4.10 -19.53 -3.37
CA GLN A 68 -4.89 -20.01 -4.51
C GLN A 68 -4.10 -20.14 -5.82
N VAL A 69 -3.05 -19.35 -6.00
CA VAL A 69 -2.34 -19.23 -7.31
C VAL A 69 -0.84 -19.50 -7.18
N ASP A 70 -0.37 -19.95 -6.00
CA ASP A 70 1.06 -20.05 -5.67
C ASP A 70 1.81 -18.73 -5.93
N ASN A 71 1.13 -17.62 -5.64
CA ASN A 71 1.63 -16.30 -5.98
C ASN A 71 2.50 -15.75 -4.84
N ARG A 72 3.79 -16.08 -4.90
CA ARG A 72 4.81 -15.62 -3.93
C ARG A 72 4.83 -14.09 -3.76
N SER A 73 4.47 -13.32 -4.79
CA SER A 73 4.39 -11.86 -4.70
C SER A 73 3.25 -11.40 -3.80
N CYS A 74 2.10 -12.08 -3.84
CA CYS A 74 0.98 -11.81 -2.93
C CYS A 74 1.34 -12.18 -1.48
N PHE A 75 2.10 -13.25 -1.27
CA PHE A 75 2.60 -13.61 0.06
C PHE A 75 3.50 -12.50 0.63
N ILE A 76 4.52 -12.08 -0.11
CA ILE A 76 5.43 -11.00 0.31
C ILE A 76 4.66 -9.69 0.55
N ALA A 77 3.71 -9.35 -0.32
CA ALA A 77 2.86 -8.18 -0.14
C ALA A 77 2.05 -8.27 1.16
N SER A 78 1.55 -9.46 1.53
CA SER A 78 0.83 -9.65 2.79
C SER A 78 1.71 -9.39 4.02
N GLU A 79 2.99 -9.80 3.98
CA GLU A 79 3.94 -9.57 5.08
C GLU A 79 4.28 -8.08 5.23
N ILE A 80 4.40 -7.36 4.10
CA ILE A 80 4.63 -5.91 4.10
C ILE A 80 3.46 -5.18 4.77
N VAL A 81 2.22 -5.51 4.39
CA VAL A 81 1.01 -4.89 4.96
C VAL A 81 0.87 -5.22 6.46
N GLU A 82 1.22 -6.44 6.87
CA GLU A 82 1.20 -6.84 8.27
C GLU A 82 2.23 -6.04 9.09
N SER A 83 3.44 -5.84 8.55
CA SER A 83 4.47 -5.01 9.17
C SER A 83 4.03 -3.55 9.32
N MET A 84 3.31 -2.99 8.33
CA MET A 84 2.69 -1.66 8.47
C MET A 84 1.70 -1.60 9.63
N ARG A 85 0.86 -2.63 9.78
CA ARG A 85 -0.13 -2.72 10.88
C ARG A 85 0.56 -2.73 12.25
N GLU A 86 1.64 -3.48 12.38
CA GLU A 86 2.43 -3.55 13.61
C GLU A 86 3.11 -2.21 13.93
N ASN A 87 3.70 -1.55 12.93
CA ASN A 87 4.35 -0.25 13.12
C ASN A 87 3.35 0.86 13.46
N PHE A 88 2.16 0.85 12.85
CA PHE A 88 1.07 1.75 13.22
C PHE A 88 0.62 1.58 14.68
N THR A 89 0.85 0.39 15.26
CA THR A 89 0.59 0.12 16.67
C THR A 89 1.71 0.70 17.55
N ARG A 90 2.98 0.53 17.15
CA ARG A 90 4.15 1.00 17.92
C ARG A 90 4.22 2.53 18.04
N ASN A 91 3.86 3.26 17.00
CA ASN A 91 3.90 4.73 17.00
C ASN A 91 2.81 5.38 17.89
N LYS A 92 1.96 4.59 18.57
CA LYS A 92 0.86 5.06 19.43
C LYS A 92 0.99 4.66 20.91
N THR A 93 2.02 3.90 21.26
CA THR A 93 2.44 3.62 22.64
C THR A 93 3.57 4.55 23.01
#